data_AF-A0A5R9KKS0-F1
#
_entry.id   AF-A0A5R9KKS0-F1
#
_cell.length_a   1.000
_cell.length_b   1.000
_cell.length_c   1.000
_cell.angle_alpha   90.00
_cell.angle_beta   90.00
_cell.angle_gamma   90.00
#
_symmetry.space_group_name_H-M   'P 1'
#
loop_
_entity.id
_entity.type
_entity.pdbx_description
1 polymer ?
#
loop_
_entity_poly.entity_id
_entity_poly.type
_entity_poly.pdbx_seq_one_letter_code
_entity_poly.pdbx_strand_id
1 'polypeptide(L)'
;MHNHLAFLDYWGNNSLDFKNKSNTRKKVSTHFIVTALIIPKQQLSEVSEVVHNVQQKYFTNGRIDTRMTGNNHKLRKQILEELATAPFQIFALIVDKRQLVSEGLRYKGSFYKFMHGLADRELFRVFPDLEMMAAAEQESDSFMSGFIHFVQQTHIPNLFNESAFGFVQVSHEEILQAAGYLADTLARCYDEAVLSDQRREFVQVLQPRLLTIRFWPDVFLPDLVRTNAEGSGFNKTLAELSVNKASDFLQQKAPSQTLHIMDQHTTLSYLLFHFRHINPLRYISSFELMEHIKTRHSRPVSLHYFQTKVIAPLRDAGVLIASSSRGYKLPACEADLYDFVNHSNAIIEPMLSRVRKFRDSIRAATNGELDVLASEEYSLIRKGIE
;
A
#
# COMPACT_ATOMS: atom_id res chain seq x y z
N MET A 1 -25.09 4.79 -1.88
CA MET A 1 -24.86 4.51 -3.32
C MET A 1 -23.42 4.04 -3.47
N HIS A 2 -23.20 2.83 -3.97
CA HIS A 2 -21.84 2.29 -4.13
C HIS A 2 -21.07 3.10 -5.17
N ASN A 3 -19.92 3.65 -4.77
CA ASN A 3 -19.11 4.46 -5.68
C ASN A 3 -18.01 3.66 -6.37
N HIS A 4 -17.67 2.46 -5.88
CA HIS A 4 -16.55 1.66 -6.39
C HIS A 4 -16.96 0.23 -6.72
N LEU A 5 -16.39 -0.29 -7.81
CA LEU A 5 -16.42 -1.67 -8.24
C LEU A 5 -15.04 -2.29 -7.99
N ALA A 6 -14.99 -3.56 -7.62
CA ALA A 6 -13.75 -4.32 -7.49
C ALA A 6 -13.79 -5.58 -8.34
N PHE A 7 -12.90 -5.68 -9.33
CA PHE A 7 -12.75 -6.90 -10.13
C PHE A 7 -11.64 -7.75 -9.52
N LEU A 8 -11.98 -8.93 -9.02
CA LEU A 8 -11.07 -9.77 -8.24
C LEU A 8 -10.63 -11.02 -8.99
N ASP A 9 -9.35 -11.32 -8.89
CA ASP A 9 -8.77 -12.58 -9.32
C ASP A 9 -7.61 -12.97 -8.38
N TYR A 10 -7.08 -14.18 -8.53
CA TYR A 10 -6.02 -14.70 -7.66
C TYR A 10 -4.96 -15.50 -8.41
N TRP A 11 -3.80 -15.62 -7.77
CA TRP A 11 -2.72 -16.51 -8.17
C TRP A 11 -2.33 -17.43 -7.02
N GLY A 12 -1.99 -18.67 -7.35
CA GLY A 12 -1.43 -19.64 -6.42
C GLY A 12 -2.34 -20.84 -6.21
N ASN A 13 -1.74 -21.90 -5.70
CA ASN A 13 -2.44 -23.14 -5.36
C ASN A 13 -2.46 -23.34 -3.85
N ASN A 14 -3.25 -24.29 -3.38
CA ASN A 14 -3.41 -24.63 -1.97
C ASN A 14 -2.33 -25.58 -1.42
N SER A 15 -1.35 -26.01 -2.23
CA SER A 15 -0.31 -26.93 -1.77
C SER A 15 0.72 -26.22 -0.88
N LEU A 16 1.08 -26.86 0.23
CA LEU A 16 2.13 -26.43 1.17
C LEU A 16 3.36 -27.35 1.11
N ASP A 17 3.42 -28.24 0.13
CA ASP A 17 4.55 -29.15 -0.05
C ASP A 17 5.64 -28.50 -0.90
N PHE A 18 6.47 -27.68 -0.25
CA PHE A 18 7.58 -26.99 -0.91
C PHE A 18 8.82 -27.87 -1.11
N LYS A 19 8.85 -29.08 -0.54
CA LYS A 19 10.02 -29.99 -0.56
C LYS A 19 9.93 -31.01 -1.70
N ASN A 20 8.73 -31.45 -2.06
CA ASN A 20 8.55 -32.34 -3.19
C ASN A 20 8.57 -31.56 -4.50
N LYS A 21 9.71 -31.60 -5.19
CA LYS A 21 9.80 -31.38 -6.65
C LYS A 21 9.18 -32.57 -7.40
N SER A 22 7.95 -32.94 -7.03
CA SER A 22 7.20 -34.02 -7.68
C SER A 22 7.08 -33.71 -9.18
N ASN A 23 7.25 -34.75 -10.00
CA ASN A 23 7.11 -34.81 -11.46
C ASN A 23 5.68 -34.48 -11.99
N THR A 24 4.88 -33.74 -11.23
CA THR A 24 3.60 -33.18 -11.65
C THR A 24 3.82 -31.86 -12.37
N ARG A 25 3.24 -31.71 -13.56
CA ARG A 25 3.32 -30.51 -14.45
C ARG A 25 3.01 -29.15 -13.78
N LYS A 26 2.47 -29.11 -12.56
CA LYS A 26 2.15 -27.87 -11.82
C LYS A 26 3.11 -27.70 -10.64
N LYS A 27 4.02 -26.73 -10.76
CA LYS A 27 4.95 -26.32 -9.70
C LYS A 27 4.15 -25.77 -8.50
N VAL A 28 4.54 -26.12 -7.27
CA VAL A 28 3.95 -25.57 -6.05
C VAL A 28 4.31 -24.08 -5.97
N SER A 29 3.30 -23.22 -5.91
CA SER A 29 3.50 -21.77 -5.69
C SER A 29 3.98 -21.55 -4.28
N THR A 30 4.92 -20.61 -4.07
CA THR A 30 5.30 -20.24 -2.70
C THR A 30 4.37 -19.20 -2.10
N HIS A 31 3.67 -18.44 -2.94
CA HIS A 31 2.76 -17.39 -2.51
C HIS A 31 1.32 -17.67 -2.97
N PHE A 32 0.37 -17.09 -2.25
CA PHE A 32 -1.03 -16.99 -2.66
C PHE A 32 -1.37 -15.50 -2.74
N ILE A 33 -1.76 -15.02 -3.92
CA ILE A 33 -1.93 -13.60 -4.19
C ILE A 33 -3.37 -13.36 -4.60
N VAL A 34 -4.08 -12.48 -3.89
CA VAL A 34 -5.40 -12.00 -4.28
C VAL A 34 -5.25 -10.58 -4.79
N THR A 35 -5.73 -10.30 -5.99
CA THR A 35 -5.64 -8.97 -6.61
C THR A 35 -7.02 -8.45 -6.91
N ALA A 36 -7.27 -7.17 -6.63
CA ALA A 36 -8.50 -6.48 -6.97
C ALA A 36 -8.20 -5.20 -7.75
N LEU A 37 -8.85 -5.04 -8.90
CA LEU A 37 -8.93 -3.78 -9.64
C LEU A 37 -10.11 -2.97 -9.15
N ILE A 38 -9.83 -1.88 -8.43
CA ILE A 38 -10.81 -0.97 -7.87
C ILE A 38 -11.06 0.19 -8.84
N ILE A 39 -12.32 0.38 -9.22
CA ILE A 39 -12.72 1.33 -10.25
C ILE A 39 -13.92 2.14 -9.75
N PRO A 40 -13.85 3.48 -9.71
CA PRO A 40 -15.02 4.32 -9.50
C PRO A 40 -16.06 4.08 -10.60
N LYS A 41 -17.34 3.93 -10.27
CA LYS A 41 -18.39 3.61 -11.26
C LYS A 41 -18.43 4.57 -12.45
N GLN A 42 -18.11 5.84 -12.22
CA GLN A 42 -18.07 6.88 -13.25
C GLN A 42 -16.93 6.69 -14.27
N GLN A 43 -15.88 5.95 -13.90
CA GLN A 43 -14.69 5.69 -14.72
C GLN A 43 -14.72 4.31 -15.39
N LEU A 44 -15.77 3.51 -15.16
CA LEU A 44 -15.87 2.14 -15.67
C LEU A 44 -15.76 2.08 -17.20
N SER A 45 -16.44 2.97 -17.92
CA SER A 45 -16.41 3.00 -19.39
C SER A 45 -15.02 3.31 -19.93
N GLU A 46 -14.29 4.25 -19.32
CA GLU A 46 -12.93 4.62 -19.70
C GLU A 46 -11.96 3.45 -19.44
N VAL A 47 -12.07 2.77 -18.30
CA VAL A 47 -11.24 1.60 -18.01
C VAL A 47 -11.53 0.46 -18.99
N SER A 48 -12.81 0.17 -19.28
CA SER A 48 -13.21 -0.87 -20.23
C SER A 48 -12.63 -0.60 -21.63
N GLU A 49 -12.68 0.65 -22.10
CA GLU A 49 -12.11 1.04 -23.40
C GLU A 49 -10.59 0.81 -23.46
N VAL A 50 -9.84 1.26 -22.45
CA VAL A 50 -8.38 1.06 -22.42
C VAL A 50 -8.03 -0.43 -22.36
N VAL A 51 -8.71 -1.20 -21.52
CA VAL A 51 -8.46 -2.65 -21.39
C VAL A 51 -8.82 -3.37 -22.69
N HIS A 52 -9.91 -2.99 -23.35
CA HIS A 52 -10.30 -3.55 -24.65
C HIS A 52 -9.28 -3.24 -25.74
N ASN A 53 -8.75 -2.01 -25.79
CA ASN A 53 -7.71 -1.64 -26.74
C ASN A 53 -6.42 -2.45 -26.54
N VAL A 54 -5.99 -2.65 -25.28
CA VAL A 54 -4.87 -3.54 -24.95
C VAL A 54 -5.16 -4.97 -25.39
N GLN A 55 -6.38 -5.46 -25.14
CA GLN A 55 -6.81 -6.80 -25.54
C GLN A 55 -6.69 -6.97 -27.07
N GLN A 56 -7.24 -6.06 -27.86
CA GLN A 56 -7.20 -6.15 -29.33
C GLN A 56 -5.77 -6.05 -29.89
N LYS A 57 -4.94 -5.21 -29.28
CA LYS A 57 -3.57 -4.96 -29.75
C LYS A 57 -2.62 -6.13 -29.49
N TYR A 58 -2.75 -6.80 -28.35
CA TYR A 58 -1.78 -7.80 -27.89
C TYR A 58 -2.30 -9.24 -27.88
N PHE A 59 -3.62 -9.44 -27.95
CA PHE A 59 -4.23 -10.74 -27.78
C PHE A 59 -5.21 -11.06 -28.92
N THR A 60 -4.72 -11.82 -29.90
CA THR A 60 -5.47 -12.22 -31.12
C THR A 60 -6.76 -12.99 -30.82
N ASN A 61 -6.85 -13.59 -29.62
CA ASN A 61 -7.94 -14.47 -29.23
C ASN A 61 -9.10 -13.70 -28.56
N GLY A 62 -8.99 -12.37 -28.44
CA GLY A 62 -9.96 -11.55 -27.72
C GLY A 62 -10.04 -11.86 -26.22
N ARG A 63 -8.98 -12.44 -25.64
CA ARG A 63 -8.86 -12.71 -24.20
C ARG A 63 -7.45 -12.36 -23.72
N ILE A 64 -7.35 -11.61 -22.63
CA ILE A 64 -6.07 -11.33 -21.97
C ILE A 64 -5.63 -12.62 -21.26
N ASP A 65 -4.61 -13.28 -21.80
CA ASP A 65 -4.13 -14.58 -21.31
C ASP A 65 -2.63 -14.53 -21.03
N THR A 66 -2.26 -14.79 -19.78
CA THR A 66 -0.87 -14.75 -19.31
C THR A 66 0.01 -15.79 -20.00
N ARG A 67 -0.58 -16.85 -20.57
CA ARG A 67 0.12 -17.88 -21.36
C ARG A 67 0.71 -17.33 -22.65
N MET A 68 0.06 -16.32 -23.24
CA MET A 68 0.54 -15.68 -24.48
C MET A 68 1.79 -14.84 -24.24
N THR A 69 1.91 -14.21 -23.06
CA THR A 69 3.10 -13.45 -22.71
C THR A 69 4.18 -14.32 -22.09
N GLY A 70 3.82 -15.38 -21.37
CA GLY A 70 4.75 -16.37 -20.84
C GLY A 70 5.95 -15.71 -20.15
N ASN A 71 7.17 -16.08 -20.54
CA ASN A 71 8.42 -15.50 -20.01
C ASN A 71 8.93 -14.30 -20.82
N ASN A 72 8.13 -13.75 -21.75
CA ASN A 72 8.47 -12.52 -22.45
C ASN A 72 8.21 -11.31 -21.55
N HIS A 73 9.15 -11.06 -20.63
CA HIS A 73 9.05 -9.99 -19.63
C HIS A 73 9.00 -8.59 -20.26
N LYS A 74 9.65 -8.39 -21.41
CA LYS A 74 9.60 -7.12 -22.16
C LYS A 74 8.20 -6.83 -22.69
N LEU A 75 7.57 -7.80 -23.35
CA LEU A 75 6.19 -7.67 -23.83
C LEU A 75 5.22 -7.44 -22.66
N ARG A 76 5.43 -8.16 -21.55
CA ARG A 76 4.64 -7.96 -20.35
C ARG A 76 4.72 -6.54 -19.83
N LYS A 77 5.93 -5.97 -19.73
CA LYS A 77 6.13 -4.58 -19.33
C LYS A 77 5.35 -3.60 -20.22
N GLN A 78 5.41 -3.76 -21.54
CA GLN A 78 4.67 -2.91 -22.48
C GLN A 78 3.16 -2.98 -22.26
N ILE A 79 2.61 -4.19 -22.08
CA ILE A 79 1.20 -4.39 -21.77
C ILE A 79 0.83 -3.72 -20.44
N LEU A 80 1.68 -3.83 -19.42
CA LEU A 80 1.44 -3.20 -18.11
C LEU A 80 1.48 -1.67 -18.21
N GLU A 81 2.39 -1.10 -19.01
CA GLU A 81 2.48 0.35 -19.23
C GLU A 81 1.19 0.89 -19.86
N GLU A 82 0.62 0.17 -20.84
CA GLU A 82 -0.65 0.55 -21.46
C GLU A 82 -1.85 0.33 -20.53
N LEU A 83 -1.92 -0.79 -19.81
CA LEU A 83 -2.97 -1.02 -18.80
C LEU A 83 -2.93 0.06 -17.71
N ALA A 84 -1.73 0.45 -17.26
CA ALA A 84 -1.55 1.48 -16.23
C ALA A 84 -1.97 2.89 -16.68
N THR A 85 -2.33 3.11 -17.96
CA THR A 85 -2.94 4.37 -18.39
C THR A 85 -4.41 4.49 -17.94
N ALA A 86 -5.10 3.36 -17.75
CA ALA A 86 -6.49 3.35 -17.30
C ALA A 86 -6.63 3.86 -15.85
N PRO A 87 -7.73 4.56 -15.52
CA PRO A 87 -7.93 5.16 -14.20
C PRO A 87 -8.41 4.17 -13.12
N PHE A 88 -7.84 2.96 -13.08
CA PHE A 88 -8.11 2.00 -11.99
C PHE A 88 -7.09 2.13 -10.85
N GLN A 89 -7.40 1.49 -9.72
CA GLN A 89 -6.52 1.33 -8.58
C GLN A 89 -6.33 -0.16 -8.27
N ILE A 90 -5.14 -0.56 -7.82
CA ILE A 90 -4.78 -1.96 -7.56
C ILE A 90 -4.68 -2.18 -6.06
N PHE A 91 -5.50 -3.11 -5.56
CA PHE A 91 -5.29 -3.73 -4.25
C PHE A 91 -4.69 -5.12 -4.46
N ALA A 92 -3.70 -5.51 -3.67
CA ALA A 92 -3.26 -6.89 -3.62
C ALA A 92 -2.95 -7.36 -2.19
N LEU A 93 -3.30 -8.61 -1.92
CA LEU A 93 -2.94 -9.36 -0.72
C LEU A 93 -1.99 -10.47 -1.13
N ILE A 94 -0.77 -10.44 -0.62
CA ILE A 94 0.31 -11.39 -0.92
C ILE A 94 0.56 -12.22 0.33
N VAL A 95 0.23 -13.50 0.25
CA VAL A 95 0.36 -14.46 1.34
C VAL A 95 1.56 -15.37 1.10
N ASP A 96 2.59 -15.29 1.93
CA ASP A 96 3.70 -16.25 1.91
C ASP A 96 3.26 -17.56 2.56
N LYS A 97 2.98 -18.57 1.72
CA LYS A 97 2.46 -19.85 2.19
C LYS A 97 3.49 -20.65 2.98
N ARG A 98 4.79 -20.34 2.85
CA ARG A 98 5.87 -21.04 3.58
C ARG A 98 5.83 -20.74 5.08
N GLN A 99 5.18 -19.65 5.45
CA GLN A 99 5.04 -19.20 6.83
C GLN A 99 3.71 -19.66 7.46
N LEU A 100 2.91 -20.46 6.75
CA LEU A 100 1.68 -21.06 7.27
C LEU A 100 2.03 -22.28 8.16
N VAL A 101 2.13 -22.05 9.47
CA VAL A 101 2.47 -23.09 10.45
C VAL A 101 1.18 -23.65 11.09
N SER A 102 0.45 -24.49 10.35
CA SER A 102 -0.67 -25.25 10.94
C SER A 102 -0.95 -26.52 10.15
N GLU A 103 -1.09 -27.66 10.83
CA GLU A 103 -1.41 -28.96 10.19
C GLU A 103 -2.76 -28.93 9.48
N GLY A 104 -3.73 -28.18 10.01
CA GLY A 104 -5.07 -28.04 9.42
C GLY A 104 -5.08 -27.32 8.07
N LEU A 105 -4.09 -26.46 7.78
CA LEU A 105 -4.01 -25.71 6.51
C LEU A 105 -3.52 -26.57 5.33
N ARG A 106 -3.14 -27.84 5.57
CA ARG A 106 -2.86 -28.80 4.50
C ARG A 106 -4.12 -29.22 3.74
N TYR A 107 -5.29 -29.11 4.37
CA TYR A 107 -6.57 -29.41 3.74
C TYR A 107 -7.08 -28.20 2.95
N LYS A 108 -7.48 -28.45 1.69
CA LYS A 108 -7.93 -27.41 0.75
C LYS A 108 -9.03 -26.50 1.33
N GLY A 109 -10.06 -27.08 1.92
CA GLY A 109 -11.18 -26.32 2.49
C GLY A 109 -10.76 -25.41 3.67
N SER A 110 -9.92 -25.92 4.57
CA SER A 110 -9.38 -25.14 5.70
C SER A 110 -8.45 -24.02 5.22
N PHE A 111 -7.62 -24.29 4.22
CA PHE A 111 -6.76 -23.29 3.58
C PHE A 111 -7.59 -22.17 2.95
N TYR A 112 -8.59 -22.50 2.13
CA TYR A 112 -9.43 -21.48 1.51
C TYR A 112 -10.25 -20.69 2.53
N LYS A 113 -10.85 -21.32 3.54
CA LYS A 113 -11.57 -20.61 4.60
C LYS A 113 -10.68 -19.59 5.32
N PHE A 114 -9.42 -19.96 5.58
CA PHE A 114 -8.43 -19.05 6.15
C PHE A 114 -8.14 -17.86 5.20
N MET A 115 -7.89 -18.15 3.92
CA MET A 115 -7.62 -17.11 2.91
C MET A 115 -8.83 -16.20 2.67
N HIS A 116 -10.07 -16.73 2.72
CA HIS A 116 -11.30 -15.96 2.60
C HIS A 116 -11.42 -14.93 3.72
N GLY A 117 -11.27 -15.36 4.97
CA GLY A 117 -11.33 -14.45 6.11
C GLY A 117 -10.22 -13.39 6.08
N LEU A 118 -9.04 -13.73 5.56
CA LEU A 118 -7.95 -12.77 5.39
C LEU A 118 -8.25 -11.75 4.28
N ALA A 119 -8.65 -12.21 3.10
CA ALA A 119 -8.98 -11.35 1.95
C ALA A 119 -10.16 -10.42 2.28
N ASP A 120 -11.22 -10.96 2.87
CA ASP A 120 -12.39 -10.20 3.33
C ASP A 120 -12.00 -9.09 4.30
N ARG A 121 -11.27 -9.44 5.36
CA ARG A 121 -10.83 -8.48 6.37
C ARG A 121 -10.00 -7.35 5.78
N GLU A 122 -9.07 -7.66 4.89
CA GLU A 122 -8.19 -6.64 4.30
C GLU A 122 -8.92 -5.78 3.26
N LEU A 123 -9.84 -6.34 2.46
CA LEU A 123 -10.66 -5.59 1.51
C LEU A 123 -11.67 -4.69 2.22
N PHE A 124 -12.46 -5.24 3.14
CA PHE A 124 -13.51 -4.51 3.88
C PHE A 124 -12.92 -3.36 4.71
N ARG A 125 -11.72 -3.55 5.28
CA ARG A 125 -11.02 -2.48 6.01
C ARG A 125 -10.68 -1.29 5.13
N VAL A 126 -10.37 -1.52 3.85
CA VAL A 126 -9.98 -0.45 2.91
C VAL A 126 -11.22 0.18 2.29
N PHE A 127 -12.22 -0.62 1.93
CA PHE A 127 -13.47 -0.17 1.30
C PHE A 127 -14.69 -0.78 2.01
N PRO A 128 -15.33 -0.03 2.92
CA PRO A 128 -16.52 -0.52 3.63
C PRO A 128 -17.76 -0.65 2.71
N ASP A 129 -17.81 0.12 1.61
CA ASP A 129 -18.88 0.08 0.60
C ASP A 129 -18.29 -0.29 -0.77
N LEU A 130 -18.35 -1.58 -1.14
CA LEU A 130 -17.71 -2.11 -2.35
C LEU A 130 -18.57 -3.18 -3.04
N GLU A 131 -18.85 -2.99 -4.32
CA GLU A 131 -19.44 -4.04 -5.17
C GLU A 131 -18.31 -4.85 -5.82
N MET A 132 -18.26 -6.14 -5.55
CA MET A 132 -17.24 -7.05 -6.05
C MET A 132 -17.72 -7.83 -7.27
N MET A 133 -16.86 -7.97 -8.25
CA MET A 133 -17.05 -8.75 -9.46
C MET A 133 -15.95 -9.81 -9.52
N ALA A 134 -16.35 -11.08 -9.55
CA ALA A 134 -15.44 -12.20 -9.73
C ALA A 134 -16.10 -13.22 -10.64
N ALA A 135 -15.32 -13.88 -11.50
CA ALA A 135 -15.84 -15.02 -12.23
C ALA A 135 -16.17 -16.11 -11.21
N ALA A 136 -17.44 -16.56 -11.23
CA ALA A 136 -17.72 -17.92 -10.79
C ALA A 136 -17.00 -18.84 -11.77
N GLU A 137 -15.79 -19.27 -11.43
CA GLU A 137 -15.12 -20.33 -12.19
C GLU A 137 -16.09 -21.51 -12.34
N GLN A 138 -16.04 -22.20 -13.48
CA GLN A 138 -16.88 -23.40 -13.71
C GLN A 138 -16.57 -24.52 -12.70
N GLU A 139 -15.43 -24.45 -12.00
CA GLU A 139 -15.09 -25.34 -10.89
C GLU A 139 -15.74 -24.87 -9.59
N SER A 140 -16.72 -25.63 -9.12
CA SER A 140 -17.49 -25.36 -7.88
C SER A 140 -16.61 -25.27 -6.61
N ASP A 141 -15.41 -25.84 -6.64
CA ASP A 141 -14.46 -25.90 -5.52
C ASP A 141 -13.23 -24.98 -5.73
N SER A 142 -13.40 -23.86 -6.43
CA SER A 142 -12.37 -22.84 -6.60
C SER A 142 -12.28 -21.91 -5.38
N PHE A 143 -11.17 -21.16 -5.28
CA PHE A 143 -11.05 -20.14 -4.24
C PHE A 143 -12.12 -19.06 -4.40
N MET A 144 -12.38 -18.59 -5.62
CA MET A 144 -13.35 -17.53 -5.92
C MET A 144 -14.79 -17.96 -5.61
N SER A 145 -15.21 -19.18 -6.00
CA SER A 145 -16.57 -19.66 -5.69
C SER A 145 -16.81 -19.71 -4.17
N GLY A 146 -15.84 -20.24 -3.42
CA GLY A 146 -15.91 -20.24 -1.96
C GLY A 146 -15.87 -18.84 -1.34
N PHE A 147 -15.12 -17.90 -1.95
CA PHE A 147 -14.99 -16.54 -1.43
C PHE A 147 -16.30 -15.75 -1.61
N ILE A 148 -16.97 -15.91 -2.76
CA ILE A 148 -18.29 -15.35 -3.01
C ILE A 148 -19.27 -15.79 -1.92
N HIS A 149 -19.31 -17.11 -1.64
CA HIS A 149 -20.18 -17.66 -0.61
C HIS A 149 -19.84 -17.14 0.80
N PHE A 150 -18.55 -17.08 1.13
CA PHE A 150 -18.07 -16.57 2.41
C PHE A 150 -18.52 -15.12 2.66
N VAL A 151 -18.36 -14.24 1.68
CA VAL A 151 -18.75 -12.83 1.79
C VAL A 151 -20.27 -12.68 1.93
N GLN A 152 -21.04 -13.40 1.11
CA GLN A 152 -22.51 -13.37 1.16
C GLN A 152 -23.06 -13.82 2.53
N GLN A 153 -22.39 -14.75 3.21
CA GLN A 153 -22.77 -15.19 4.56
C GLN A 153 -22.28 -14.26 5.67
N THR A 154 -21.16 -13.57 5.45
CA THR A 154 -20.51 -12.73 6.48
C THR A 154 -21.11 -11.33 6.53
N HIS A 155 -21.44 -10.75 5.38
CA HIS A 155 -21.92 -9.36 5.25
C HIS A 155 -23.40 -9.29 4.91
N ILE A 156 -24.25 -9.88 5.77
CA ILE A 156 -25.71 -9.79 5.60
C ILE A 156 -26.16 -8.36 5.98
N PRO A 157 -26.78 -7.60 5.05
CA PRO A 157 -27.28 -6.26 5.36
C PRO A 157 -28.29 -6.32 6.49
N ASN A 158 -28.15 -5.44 7.48
CA ASN A 158 -29.11 -5.33 8.57
C ASN A 158 -29.51 -3.86 8.76
N LEU A 159 -30.57 -3.62 9.54
CA LEU A 159 -31.13 -2.27 9.78
C LEU A 159 -30.14 -1.23 10.30
N PHE A 160 -28.98 -1.65 10.82
CA PHE A 160 -27.94 -0.78 11.38
C PHE A 160 -26.63 -0.80 10.59
N ASN A 161 -26.52 -1.70 9.61
CA ASN A 161 -25.34 -1.90 8.78
C ASN A 161 -25.82 -1.93 7.32
N GLU A 162 -26.01 -0.73 6.77
CA GLU A 162 -26.30 -0.51 5.35
C GLU A 162 -25.06 -0.76 4.46
N SER A 163 -23.92 -1.20 5.04
CA SER A 163 -22.69 -1.44 4.29
C SER A 163 -22.91 -2.55 3.28
N ALA A 164 -23.01 -2.17 2.02
CA ALA A 164 -23.40 -3.05 0.94
C ALA A 164 -22.14 -3.60 0.27
N PHE A 165 -21.39 -4.35 1.06
CA PHE A 165 -20.23 -5.12 0.63
C PHE A 165 -20.70 -6.48 0.12
N GLY A 166 -20.56 -6.73 -1.19
CA GLY A 166 -21.13 -7.95 -1.76
C GLY A 166 -20.75 -8.18 -3.22
N PHE A 167 -21.04 -9.40 -3.70
CA PHE A 167 -20.78 -9.79 -5.08
C PHE A 167 -21.96 -9.52 -6.00
N VAL A 168 -21.66 -9.00 -7.19
CA VAL A 168 -22.61 -8.82 -8.29
C VAL A 168 -22.22 -9.68 -9.50
N GLN A 169 -23.16 -9.90 -10.41
CA GLN A 169 -22.87 -10.64 -11.65
C GLN A 169 -21.78 -9.92 -12.46
N VAL A 170 -20.85 -10.71 -13.02
CA VAL A 170 -19.77 -10.15 -13.84
C VAL A 170 -20.37 -9.48 -15.07
N SER A 171 -20.19 -8.18 -15.16
CA SER A 171 -20.22 -7.40 -16.39
C SER A 171 -18.77 -6.99 -16.69
N HIS A 172 -18.33 -6.97 -17.94
CA HIS A 172 -16.94 -6.66 -18.35
C HIS A 172 -15.89 -7.74 -18.02
N GLU A 173 -15.97 -8.90 -18.71
CA GLU A 173 -14.97 -9.98 -18.58
C GLU A 173 -13.53 -9.52 -18.87
N GLU A 174 -13.34 -8.55 -19.76
CA GLU A 174 -12.03 -8.03 -20.13
C GLU A 174 -11.31 -7.38 -18.94
N ILE A 175 -12.03 -6.66 -18.07
CA ILE A 175 -11.47 -6.03 -16.86
C ILE A 175 -11.11 -7.10 -15.84
N LEU A 176 -11.94 -8.13 -15.71
CA LEU A 176 -11.63 -9.28 -14.86
C LEU A 176 -10.37 -10.00 -15.33
N GLN A 177 -10.21 -10.21 -16.64
CA GLN A 177 -8.99 -10.80 -17.19
C GLN A 177 -7.76 -9.91 -16.95
N ALA A 178 -7.92 -8.57 -16.97
CA ALA A 178 -6.85 -7.66 -16.58
C ALA A 178 -6.46 -7.81 -15.10
N ALA A 179 -7.43 -8.04 -14.19
CA ALA A 179 -7.15 -8.34 -12.79
C ALA A 179 -6.32 -9.63 -12.64
N GLY A 180 -6.67 -10.70 -13.37
CA GLY A 180 -5.90 -11.94 -13.42
C GLY A 180 -4.49 -11.75 -13.98
N TYR A 181 -4.35 -10.93 -15.03
CA TYR A 181 -3.04 -10.59 -15.59
C TYR A 181 -2.13 -9.83 -14.61
N LEU A 182 -2.72 -8.96 -13.80
CA LEU A 182 -2.01 -8.27 -12.72
C LEU A 182 -1.65 -9.23 -11.57
N ALA A 183 -2.52 -10.15 -11.19
CA ALA A 183 -2.23 -11.18 -10.20
C ALA A 183 -1.03 -12.05 -10.61
N ASP A 184 -1.00 -12.51 -11.87
CA ASP A 184 0.14 -13.26 -12.44
C ASP A 184 1.41 -12.40 -12.52
N THR A 185 1.28 -11.10 -12.81
CA THR A 185 2.42 -10.18 -12.80
C THR A 185 3.01 -10.00 -11.40
N LEU A 186 2.15 -9.84 -10.39
CA LEU A 186 2.58 -9.80 -8.99
C LEU A 186 3.21 -11.13 -8.58
N ALA A 187 2.69 -12.27 -9.05
CA ALA A 187 3.34 -13.57 -8.83
C ALA A 187 4.77 -13.60 -9.34
N ARG A 188 5.04 -13.05 -10.53
CA ARG A 188 6.41 -12.91 -11.06
C ARG A 188 7.29 -11.96 -10.23
N CYS A 189 6.71 -11.13 -9.37
CA CYS A 189 7.46 -10.28 -8.46
C CYS A 189 7.82 -10.96 -7.13
N TYR A 190 6.98 -11.87 -6.65
CA TYR A 190 7.06 -12.41 -5.28
C TYR A 190 7.15 -13.94 -5.19
N ASP A 191 6.48 -14.68 -6.07
CA ASP A 191 6.47 -16.15 -6.05
C ASP A 191 7.74 -16.75 -6.65
N GLU A 192 8.48 -17.53 -5.85
CA GLU A 192 9.73 -18.18 -6.24
C GLU A 192 9.55 -19.19 -7.37
N ALA A 193 8.33 -19.68 -7.59
CA ALA A 193 8.02 -20.60 -8.67
C ALA A 193 8.14 -19.94 -10.04
N VAL A 194 7.84 -18.64 -10.15
CA VAL A 194 7.71 -17.87 -11.40
C VAL A 194 8.47 -16.54 -11.36
N LEU A 195 9.39 -16.38 -10.41
CA LEU A 195 10.10 -15.14 -10.14
C LEU A 195 10.81 -14.59 -11.38
N SER A 196 10.65 -13.30 -11.62
CA SER A 196 11.25 -12.55 -12.73
C SER A 196 12.41 -11.67 -12.23
N ASP A 197 13.45 -11.58 -13.05
CA ASP A 197 14.54 -10.62 -12.94
C ASP A 197 14.07 -9.16 -13.11
N GLN A 198 13.01 -8.94 -13.89
CA GLN A 198 12.40 -7.62 -14.14
C GLN A 198 11.36 -7.19 -13.09
N ARG A 199 11.25 -7.89 -11.96
CA ARG A 199 10.27 -7.59 -10.90
C ARG A 199 10.21 -6.12 -10.49
N ARG A 200 11.36 -5.43 -10.45
CA ARG A 200 11.43 -4.01 -10.08
C ARG A 200 10.75 -3.12 -11.11
N GLU A 201 10.93 -3.42 -12.38
CA GLU A 201 10.32 -2.66 -13.48
C GLU A 201 8.80 -2.85 -13.46
N PHE A 202 8.31 -4.06 -13.20
CA PHE A 202 6.88 -4.31 -13.05
C PHE A 202 6.28 -3.51 -11.89
N VAL A 203 6.92 -3.54 -10.71
CA VAL A 203 6.45 -2.76 -9.55
C VAL A 203 6.49 -1.26 -9.83
N GLN A 204 7.51 -0.76 -10.53
CA GLN A 204 7.60 0.66 -10.92
C GLN A 204 6.48 1.08 -11.86
N VAL A 205 6.15 0.25 -12.86
CA VAL A 205 5.04 0.52 -13.79
C VAL A 205 3.70 0.53 -13.07
N LEU A 206 3.50 -0.39 -12.11
CA LEU A 206 2.25 -0.50 -11.37
C LEU A 206 2.12 0.52 -10.23
N GLN A 207 3.24 1.10 -9.76
CA GLN A 207 3.28 2.01 -8.62
C GLN A 207 2.22 3.13 -8.66
N PRO A 208 2.01 3.86 -9.78
CA PRO A 208 1.07 4.99 -9.81
C PRO A 208 -0.40 4.55 -9.62
N ARG A 209 -0.69 3.27 -9.92
CA ARG A 209 -2.02 2.68 -9.77
C ARG A 209 -2.14 1.83 -8.51
N LEU A 210 -1.07 1.68 -7.74
CA LEU A 210 -1.07 0.80 -6.59
C LEU A 210 -1.67 1.49 -5.37
N LEU A 211 -2.88 1.08 -5.02
CA LEU A 211 -3.56 1.57 -3.83
C LEU A 211 -3.02 0.92 -2.57
N THR A 212 -2.83 -0.39 -2.56
CA THR A 212 -2.33 -1.08 -1.37
C THR A 212 -1.80 -2.44 -1.77
N ILE A 213 -0.64 -2.81 -1.23
CA ILE A 213 -0.22 -4.20 -1.13
C ILE A 213 -0.15 -4.56 0.35
N ARG A 214 -0.84 -5.65 0.73
CA ARG A 214 -0.77 -6.28 2.04
C ARG A 214 0.06 -7.53 1.95
N PHE A 215 1.00 -7.70 2.88
CA PHE A 215 1.75 -8.95 3.03
C PHE A 215 1.21 -9.70 4.23
N TRP A 216 1.08 -11.01 4.09
CA TRP A 216 0.73 -11.88 5.19
C TRP A 216 1.63 -13.13 5.19
N PRO A 217 2.19 -13.52 6.34
CA PRO A 217 2.25 -12.75 7.57
C PRO A 217 3.06 -11.46 7.37
N ASP A 218 2.80 -10.42 8.16
CA ASP A 218 3.50 -9.13 8.09
C ASP A 218 4.90 -9.25 8.70
N VAL A 219 5.73 -10.09 8.09
CA VAL A 219 7.07 -10.42 8.57
C VAL A 219 8.06 -9.67 7.71
N PHE A 220 8.84 -8.81 8.36
CA PHE A 220 9.98 -8.17 7.74
C PHE A 220 10.97 -9.24 7.28
N LEU A 221 11.05 -9.50 5.97
CA LEU A 221 12.11 -10.34 5.40
C LEU A 221 13.33 -9.43 5.15
N PRO A 222 14.42 -9.57 5.93
CA PRO A 222 15.62 -8.73 5.78
C PRO A 222 16.29 -8.88 4.42
N ASP A 223 16.04 -10.01 3.74
CA ASP A 223 16.72 -10.38 2.49
C ASP A 223 16.21 -9.62 1.25
N LEU A 224 15.00 -9.02 1.27
CA LEU A 224 14.51 -8.21 0.14
C LEU A 224 15.34 -6.91 -0.03
N VAL A 225 15.84 -6.36 1.07
CA VAL A 225 16.61 -5.11 1.08
C VAL A 225 18.06 -5.32 0.60
N ARG A 226 18.56 -6.56 0.61
CA ARG A 226 19.94 -6.89 0.23
C ARG A 226 20.30 -6.59 -1.22
N THR A 227 19.33 -6.47 -2.13
CA THR A 227 19.65 -6.44 -3.57
C THR A 227 20.05 -5.08 -4.15
N ASN A 228 20.21 -4.01 -3.36
CA ASN A 228 20.59 -2.68 -3.88
C ASN A 228 21.53 -1.82 -3.00
N ALA A 229 22.04 -2.36 -1.90
CA ALA A 229 22.65 -1.56 -0.85
C ALA A 229 24.17 -1.75 -0.70
N GLU A 230 24.83 -2.45 -1.62
CA GLU A 230 26.29 -2.44 -1.66
C GLU A 230 26.76 -1.09 -2.25
N GLY A 231 26.96 -0.11 -1.37
CA GLY A 231 27.57 1.19 -1.69
C GLY A 231 26.81 2.45 -1.24
N SER A 232 25.59 2.35 -0.68
CA SER A 232 24.70 3.51 -0.47
C SER A 232 24.59 4.03 0.98
N GLY A 233 25.42 3.53 1.90
CA GLY A 233 25.33 3.91 3.33
C GLY A 233 24.10 3.34 4.05
N PHE A 234 23.42 2.36 3.45
CA PHE A 234 22.30 1.65 4.08
C PHE A 234 22.69 1.05 5.43
N ASN A 235 21.91 1.37 6.47
CA ASN A 235 22.10 0.87 7.82
C ASN A 235 20.98 -0.10 8.17
N LYS A 236 21.32 -1.38 8.27
CA LYS A 236 20.36 -2.46 8.54
C LYS A 236 19.62 -2.28 9.87
N THR A 237 20.34 -1.93 10.94
CA THR A 237 19.76 -1.74 12.27
C THR A 237 18.78 -0.58 12.28
N LEU A 238 19.11 0.53 11.62
CA LEU A 238 18.22 1.68 11.49
C LEU A 238 16.98 1.32 10.65
N ALA A 239 17.16 0.61 9.53
CA ALA A 239 16.05 0.17 8.70
C ALA A 239 15.08 -0.76 9.45
N GLU A 240 15.62 -1.71 10.21
CA GLU A 240 14.84 -2.59 11.09
C GLU A 240 14.07 -1.80 12.15
N LEU A 241 14.72 -0.84 12.81
CA LEU A 241 14.08 0.03 13.80
C LEU A 241 12.93 0.84 13.17
N SER A 242 13.16 1.48 12.02
CA SER A 242 12.15 2.26 11.30
C SER A 242 10.93 1.41 10.94
N VAL A 243 11.17 0.19 10.45
CA VAL A 243 10.10 -0.76 10.11
C VAL A 243 9.34 -1.22 11.34
N ASN A 244 10.03 -1.56 12.42
CA ASN A 244 9.40 -2.03 13.66
C ASN A 244 8.50 -0.93 14.24
N LYS A 245 9.02 0.31 14.37
CA LYS A 245 8.23 1.45 14.85
C LYS A 245 7.00 1.73 13.98
N ALA A 246 7.15 1.63 12.66
CA ALA A 246 6.01 1.78 11.75
C ALA A 246 4.99 0.64 11.91
N SER A 247 5.46 -0.60 12.03
CA SER A 247 4.60 -1.78 12.16
C SER A 247 3.86 -1.80 13.50
N ASP A 248 4.53 -1.42 14.59
CA ASP A 248 3.92 -1.27 15.91
C ASP A 248 2.74 -0.30 15.88
N PHE A 249 2.91 0.85 15.22
CA PHE A 249 1.82 1.81 15.03
C PHE A 249 0.67 1.22 14.20
N LEU A 250 0.98 0.50 13.11
CA LEU A 250 -0.05 -0.11 12.25
C LEU A 250 -0.81 -1.26 12.93
N GLN A 251 -0.16 -1.96 13.88
CA GLN A 251 -0.74 -3.07 14.64
C GLN A 251 -1.54 -2.60 15.85
N GLN A 252 -1.28 -1.38 16.36
CA GLN A 252 -2.14 -0.77 17.36
C GLN A 252 -3.57 -0.70 16.81
N LYS A 253 -4.50 -1.29 17.57
CA LYS A 253 -5.89 -1.45 17.16
C LYS A 253 -6.55 -0.07 17.13
N ALA A 254 -6.58 0.57 15.96
CA ALA A 254 -7.27 1.85 15.75
C ALA A 254 -8.75 1.70 16.16
N PRO A 255 -9.20 2.35 17.24
CA PRO A 255 -10.55 2.21 17.72
C PRO A 255 -11.40 3.38 17.20
N SER A 256 -11.62 3.53 15.89
CA SER A 256 -12.72 4.38 15.38
C SER A 256 -12.74 4.53 13.85
N GLN A 257 -13.94 4.82 13.33
CA GLN A 257 -14.25 5.37 12.01
C GLN A 257 -13.70 6.81 11.81
N THR A 258 -12.64 7.20 12.51
CA THR A 258 -12.12 8.58 12.49
C THR A 258 -11.20 8.79 11.29
N LEU A 259 -11.60 9.67 10.39
CA LEU A 259 -10.96 9.91 9.09
C LEU A 259 -9.44 10.14 9.19
N HIS A 260 -8.97 11.02 10.08
CA HIS A 260 -7.54 11.33 10.17
C HIS A 260 -6.69 10.14 10.64
N ILE A 261 -7.24 9.21 11.43
CA ILE A 261 -6.55 7.98 11.84
C ILE A 261 -6.42 7.03 10.63
N MET A 262 -7.47 6.92 9.81
CA MET A 262 -7.41 6.15 8.56
C MET A 262 -6.35 6.73 7.60
N ASP A 263 -6.25 8.04 7.51
CA ASP A 263 -5.25 8.73 6.68
C ASP A 263 -3.82 8.49 7.19
N GLN A 264 -3.62 8.46 8.52
CA GLN A 264 -2.35 8.09 9.15
C GLN A 264 -1.94 6.66 8.79
N HIS A 265 -2.83 5.68 8.98
CA HIS A 265 -2.58 4.29 8.61
C HIS A 265 -2.31 4.13 7.12
N THR A 266 -3.05 4.85 6.27
CA THR A 266 -2.89 4.80 4.81
C THR A 266 -1.52 5.36 4.40
N THR A 267 -1.15 6.52 4.92
CA THR A 267 0.15 7.16 4.65
C THR A 267 1.31 6.29 5.12
N LEU A 268 1.24 5.76 6.34
CA LEU A 268 2.30 4.94 6.88
C LEU A 268 2.42 3.59 6.16
N SER A 269 1.28 2.97 5.80
CA SER A 269 1.27 1.76 4.97
C SER A 269 1.96 2.00 3.62
N TYR A 270 1.72 3.17 3.01
CA TYR A 270 2.32 3.53 1.73
C TYR A 270 3.83 3.76 1.84
N LEU A 271 4.27 4.52 2.85
CA LEU A 271 5.69 4.74 3.14
C LEU A 271 6.42 3.40 3.41
N LEU A 272 5.81 2.53 4.21
CA LEU A 272 6.35 1.22 4.53
C LEU A 272 6.43 0.32 3.29
N PHE A 273 5.40 0.36 2.44
CA PHE A 273 5.40 -0.38 1.18
C PHE A 273 6.55 0.05 0.26
N HIS A 274 6.72 1.36 0.05
CA HIS A 274 7.81 1.90 -0.75
C HIS A 274 9.18 1.54 -0.19
N PHE A 275 9.33 1.62 1.13
CA PHE A 275 10.56 1.29 1.82
C PHE A 275 10.94 -0.18 1.62
N ARG A 276 9.98 -1.09 1.75
CA ARG A 276 10.22 -2.54 1.68
C ARG A 276 10.33 -3.08 0.26
N HIS A 277 9.58 -2.52 -0.70
CA HIS A 277 9.35 -3.18 -2.00
C HIS A 277 9.80 -2.37 -3.22
N ILE A 278 10.01 -1.06 -3.08
CA ILE A 278 10.42 -0.21 -4.21
C ILE A 278 11.88 0.20 -4.04
N ASN A 279 12.13 1.12 -3.11
CA ASN A 279 13.45 1.64 -2.84
C ASN A 279 13.45 2.33 -1.46
N PRO A 280 14.19 1.81 -0.46
CA PRO A 280 14.25 2.41 0.87
C PRO A 280 14.89 3.80 0.89
N LEU A 281 15.62 4.18 -0.16
CA LEU A 281 16.30 5.48 -0.24
C LEU A 281 15.43 6.59 -0.85
N ARG A 282 14.32 6.24 -1.50
CA ARG A 282 13.46 7.20 -2.22
C ARG A 282 12.63 8.03 -1.23
N TYR A 283 12.58 9.33 -1.46
CA TYR A 283 11.61 10.22 -0.85
C TYR A 283 10.30 10.22 -1.64
N ILE A 284 9.17 10.24 -0.92
CA ILE A 284 7.83 10.35 -1.47
C ILE A 284 7.30 11.76 -1.23
N SER A 285 6.91 12.46 -2.29
CA SER A 285 6.42 13.84 -2.17
C SER A 285 5.11 13.91 -1.36
N SER A 286 4.82 15.08 -0.76
CA SER A 286 3.51 15.32 -0.12
C SER A 286 2.36 15.13 -1.10
N PHE A 287 2.53 15.58 -2.36
CA PHE A 287 1.51 15.43 -3.40
C PHE A 287 1.17 13.96 -3.67
N GLU A 288 2.18 13.10 -3.82
CA GLU A 288 2.00 11.66 -4.06
C GLU A 288 1.26 11.00 -2.87
N LEU A 289 1.63 11.34 -1.62
CA LEU A 289 0.95 10.83 -0.43
C LEU A 289 -0.49 11.33 -0.31
N MET A 290 -0.75 12.59 -0.63
CA MET A 290 -2.08 13.19 -0.57
C MET A 290 -3.02 12.64 -1.65
N GLU A 291 -2.53 12.44 -2.88
CA GLU A 291 -3.31 11.77 -3.92
C GLU A 291 -3.61 10.31 -3.53
N HIS A 292 -2.68 9.64 -2.86
CA HIS A 292 -2.90 8.29 -2.34
C HIS A 292 -3.97 8.21 -1.25
N ILE A 293 -4.11 9.24 -0.41
CA ILE A 293 -5.21 9.32 0.57
C ILE A 293 -6.54 9.54 -0.14
N LYS A 294 -6.56 10.44 -1.13
CA LYS A 294 -7.76 10.85 -1.87
C LYS A 294 -8.43 9.69 -2.60
N THR A 295 -7.68 8.71 -3.11
CA THR A 295 -8.23 7.52 -3.79
C THR A 295 -9.12 6.66 -2.88
N ARG A 296 -9.00 6.74 -1.55
CA ARG A 296 -9.83 5.94 -0.62
C ARG A 296 -11.18 6.57 -0.30
N HIS A 297 -11.26 7.90 -0.15
CA HIS A 297 -12.45 8.57 0.37
C HIS A 297 -12.94 9.77 -0.47
N SER A 298 -12.40 9.97 -1.68
CA SER A 298 -12.83 10.99 -2.66
C SER A 298 -12.83 12.44 -2.16
N ARG A 299 -12.12 12.76 -1.06
CA ARG A 299 -12.00 14.12 -0.52
C ARG A 299 -10.61 14.70 -0.79
N PRO A 300 -10.51 15.98 -1.21
CA PRO A 300 -9.23 16.65 -1.34
C PRO A 300 -8.60 16.87 0.02
N VAL A 301 -7.33 16.51 0.15
CA VAL A 301 -6.52 16.76 1.34
C VAL A 301 -5.71 18.03 1.11
N SER A 302 -5.65 18.93 2.09
CA SER A 302 -4.76 20.11 2.02
C SER A 302 -3.38 19.79 2.61
N LEU A 303 -2.33 20.48 2.17
CA LEU A 303 -0.98 20.26 2.69
C LEU A 303 -0.91 20.53 4.21
N HIS A 304 -1.61 21.56 4.67
CA HIS A 304 -1.69 21.90 6.09
C HIS A 304 -2.36 20.78 6.91
N TYR A 305 -3.46 20.22 6.42
CA TYR A 305 -4.10 19.06 7.05
C TYR A 305 -3.14 17.86 7.08
N PHE A 306 -2.49 17.55 5.96
CA PHE A 306 -1.57 16.43 5.87
C PHE A 306 -0.42 16.55 6.88
N GLN A 307 0.18 17.73 7.00
CA GLN A 307 1.27 17.96 7.95
C GLN A 307 0.80 17.88 9.41
N THR A 308 -0.34 18.48 9.74
CA THR A 308 -0.80 18.64 11.14
C THR A 308 -1.64 17.48 11.69
N LYS A 309 -2.37 16.76 10.82
CA LYS A 309 -3.27 15.67 11.21
C LYS A 309 -2.76 14.28 10.85
N VAL A 310 -1.82 14.18 9.91
CA VAL A 310 -1.24 12.89 9.50
C VAL A 310 0.20 12.78 9.98
N ILE A 311 1.11 13.65 9.50
CA ILE A 311 2.55 13.49 9.75
C ILE A 311 2.94 13.80 11.20
N ALA A 312 2.47 14.91 11.77
CA ALA A 312 2.81 15.28 13.14
C ALA A 312 2.37 14.19 14.16
N PRO A 313 1.12 13.70 14.15
CA PRO A 313 0.71 12.63 15.07
C PRO A 313 1.49 11.32 14.90
N LEU A 314 1.86 10.96 13.66
CA LEU A 314 2.72 9.78 13.42
C LEU A 314 4.09 9.93 14.12
N ARG A 315 4.68 11.12 14.04
CA ARG A 315 5.95 11.43 14.72
C ARG A 315 5.79 11.47 16.23
N ASP A 316 4.73 12.09 16.71
CA ASP A 316 4.42 12.19 18.14
C ASP A 316 4.20 10.80 18.76
N ALA A 317 3.68 9.85 17.98
CA ALA A 317 3.54 8.44 18.34
C ALA A 317 4.86 7.65 18.26
N GLY A 318 5.98 8.29 17.92
CA GLY A 318 7.31 7.67 17.87
C GLY A 318 7.64 6.94 16.57
N VAL A 319 6.86 7.13 15.49
CA VAL A 319 7.21 6.62 14.16
C VAL A 319 8.33 7.46 13.56
N LEU A 320 9.39 6.80 13.10
CA LEU A 320 10.52 7.47 12.47
C LEU A 320 10.18 7.86 11.03
N ILE A 321 9.92 9.15 10.79
CA ILE A 321 9.64 9.70 9.46
C ILE A 321 10.62 10.84 9.18
N ALA A 322 11.56 10.62 8.25
CA ALA A 322 12.44 11.66 7.75
C ALA A 322 11.68 12.60 6.80
N SER A 323 11.88 13.92 6.96
CA SER A 323 11.38 14.94 6.03
C SER A 323 12.52 15.70 5.40
N SER A 324 12.37 16.00 4.12
CA SER A 324 13.21 16.97 3.41
C SER A 324 12.36 17.76 2.42
N SER A 325 12.97 18.68 1.69
CA SER A 325 12.35 19.35 0.53
C SER A 325 11.86 18.36 -0.54
N ARG A 326 12.39 17.13 -0.57
CA ARG A 326 12.00 16.06 -1.49
C ARG A 326 10.74 15.30 -1.05
N GLY A 327 10.30 15.47 0.20
CA GLY A 327 9.13 14.79 0.77
C GLY A 327 9.45 13.98 2.02
N TYR A 328 8.81 12.82 2.16
CA TYR A 328 8.84 11.97 3.36
C TYR A 328 9.32 10.55 3.04
N LYS A 329 9.99 9.91 3.99
CA LYS A 329 10.31 8.47 3.96
C LYS A 329 10.61 7.91 5.34
N LEU A 330 10.65 6.59 5.45
CA LEU A 330 11.23 5.90 6.61
C LEU A 330 12.76 5.94 6.50
N PRO A 331 13.52 6.28 7.57
CA PRO A 331 14.98 6.32 7.52
C PRO A 331 15.61 4.95 7.25
N ALA A 332 16.53 4.90 6.30
CA ALA A 332 17.31 3.72 5.93
C ALA A 332 18.82 3.91 6.15
N CYS A 333 19.31 5.16 6.19
CA CYS A 333 20.71 5.50 6.41
C CYS A 333 20.86 6.74 7.29
N GLU A 334 22.08 7.01 7.74
CA GLU A 334 22.39 8.15 8.62
C GLU A 334 22.09 9.51 7.96
N ALA A 335 22.32 9.61 6.65
CA ALA A 335 22.00 10.83 5.89
C ALA A 335 20.51 11.20 5.99
N ASP A 336 19.61 10.22 6.14
CA ASP A 336 18.17 10.47 6.27
C ASP A 336 17.83 11.13 7.61
N LEU A 337 18.59 10.79 8.66
CA LEU A 337 18.45 11.41 9.98
C LEU A 337 18.90 12.87 9.91
N TYR A 338 20.04 13.14 9.27
CA TYR A 338 20.52 14.51 9.07
C TYR A 338 19.61 15.31 8.15
N ASP A 339 19.03 14.72 7.10
CA ASP A 339 18.03 15.39 6.26
C ASP A 339 16.88 15.94 7.11
N PHE A 340 16.35 15.14 8.04
CA PHE A 340 15.29 15.56 8.95
C PHE A 340 15.74 16.68 9.90
N VAL A 341 16.91 16.53 10.53
CA VAL A 341 17.46 17.53 11.46
C VAL A 341 17.74 18.85 10.74
N ASN A 342 18.39 18.79 9.58
CA ASN A 342 18.73 19.97 8.76
C ASN A 342 17.46 20.68 8.26
N HIS A 343 16.46 19.91 7.80
CA HIS A 343 15.19 20.48 7.38
C HIS A 343 14.47 21.17 8.54
N SER A 344 14.48 20.56 9.72
CA SER A 344 13.89 21.15 10.92
C SER A 344 14.65 22.41 11.35
N ASN A 345 15.98 22.37 11.32
CA ASN A 345 16.81 23.51 11.67
C ASN A 345 16.57 24.71 10.74
N ALA A 346 16.43 24.46 9.43
CA ALA A 346 16.11 25.50 8.45
C ALA A 346 14.77 26.21 8.69
N ILE A 347 13.87 25.63 9.50
CA ILE A 347 12.60 26.24 9.89
C ILE A 347 12.73 26.88 11.28
N ILE A 348 13.28 26.14 12.24
CA ILE A 348 13.36 26.53 13.65
C ILE A 348 14.29 27.73 13.84
N GLU A 349 15.48 27.72 13.23
CA GLU A 349 16.48 28.79 13.42
C GLU A 349 15.96 30.16 12.95
N PRO A 350 15.36 30.31 11.74
CA PRO A 350 14.75 31.59 11.34
C PRO A 350 13.60 32.03 12.23
N MET A 351 12.81 31.09 12.78
CA MET A 351 11.70 31.42 13.70
C MET A 351 12.23 31.96 15.02
N LEU A 352 13.21 31.29 15.63
CA LEU A 352 13.87 31.73 16.86
C LEU A 352 14.58 33.09 16.67
N SER A 353 15.26 33.27 15.53
CA SER A 353 15.90 34.54 15.18
C SER A 353 14.90 35.70 15.09
N ARG A 354 13.71 35.47 14.50
CA ARG A 354 12.64 36.49 14.43
C ARG A 354 12.11 36.85 15.82
N VAL A 355 11.89 35.85 16.68
CA VAL A 355 11.45 36.08 18.07
C VAL A 355 12.50 36.86 18.86
N ARG A 356 13.78 36.51 18.71
CA ARG A 356 14.89 37.24 19.36
C ARG A 356 14.92 38.70 18.93
N LYS A 357 14.90 38.98 17.62
CA LYS A 357 14.87 40.36 17.08
C LYS A 357 13.67 41.17 17.59
N PHE A 358 12.50 40.54 17.69
CA PHE A 358 11.30 41.18 18.22
C PHE A 358 11.47 41.52 19.71
N ARG A 359 11.92 40.57 20.53
CA ARG A 359 12.22 40.78 21.95
C ARG A 359 13.23 41.92 22.16
N ASP A 360 14.33 41.89 21.44
CA ASP A 360 15.41 42.88 21.56
C ASP A 360 14.93 44.29 21.19
N SER A 361 14.09 44.39 20.16
CA SER A 361 13.50 45.66 19.71
C SER A 361 12.57 46.25 20.77
N ILE A 362 11.72 45.43 21.41
CA ILE A 362 10.82 45.88 22.48
C ILE A 362 11.61 46.26 23.74
N ARG A 363 12.61 45.46 24.13
CA ARG A 363 13.47 45.77 25.28
C ARG A 363 14.24 47.07 25.07
N ALA A 364 14.77 47.30 23.87
CA ALA A 364 15.46 48.54 23.55
C ALA A 364 14.52 49.76 23.60
N ALA A 365 13.31 49.65 23.03
CA ALA A 365 12.33 50.75 23.03
C ALA A 365 11.78 51.09 24.43
N THR A 366 11.79 50.12 25.34
CA THR A 366 11.27 50.27 26.71
C THR A 366 12.39 50.42 27.75
N ASN A 367 13.64 50.63 27.34
CA ASN A 367 14.82 50.67 28.23
C ASN A 367 14.90 49.47 29.18
N GLY A 368 14.40 48.31 28.76
CA GLY A 368 14.40 47.06 29.52
C GLY A 368 13.25 46.88 30.49
N GLU A 369 12.28 47.80 30.57
CA GLU A 369 11.10 47.68 31.45
C GLU A 369 10.17 46.53 31.03
N LEU A 370 10.10 46.24 29.73
CA LEU A 370 9.25 45.19 29.19
C LEU A 370 10.07 44.09 28.51
N ASP A 371 9.92 42.86 28.98
CA ASP A 371 10.39 41.65 28.30
C ASP A 371 9.22 40.75 27.94
N VAL A 372 8.93 40.66 26.64
CA VAL A 372 7.80 39.89 26.09
C VAL A 372 7.89 38.39 26.36
N LEU A 373 9.05 37.87 26.77
CA LEU A 373 9.24 36.47 27.13
C LEU A 373 9.40 36.24 28.64
N ALA A 374 9.13 37.22 29.50
CA ALA A 374 9.34 37.11 30.95
C ALA A 374 8.50 36.00 31.61
N SER A 375 7.27 35.79 31.12
CA SER A 375 6.32 34.78 31.63
C SER A 375 6.91 33.36 31.58
N GLU A 376 6.62 32.54 32.61
CA GLU A 376 7.12 31.15 32.71
C GLU A 376 6.69 30.27 31.54
N GLU A 377 5.51 30.55 30.96
CA GLU A 377 4.97 29.84 29.80
C GLU A 377 5.90 29.91 28.57
N TYR A 378 6.78 30.91 28.48
CA TYR A 378 7.76 31.09 27.39
C TYR A 378 9.17 30.56 27.72
N SER A 379 9.34 29.79 28.81
CA SER A 379 10.65 29.27 29.24
C SER A 379 11.39 28.46 28.17
N LEU A 380 10.68 27.63 27.39
CA LEU A 380 11.27 26.86 26.29
C LEU A 380 11.80 27.76 25.16
N ILE A 381 11.02 28.78 24.79
CA ILE A 381 11.42 29.74 23.75
C ILE A 381 12.62 30.56 24.23
N ARG A 382 12.64 30.99 25.50
CA ARG A 382 13.79 31.67 26.12
C ARG A 382 15.06 30.83 26.00
N LYS A 383 15.02 29.56 26.43
CA LYS A 383 16.16 28.64 26.31
C LYS A 383 16.63 28.43 24.86
N GLY A 384 15.73 28.52 23.89
CA GLY A 384 16.07 28.37 22.47
C GLY A 384 16.69 29.61 21.82
N ILE A 385 16.52 30.80 22.43
CA ILE A 385 17.08 32.05 21.91
C ILE A 385 18.26 32.58 22.72
N GLU A 386 18.59 31.97 23.85
CA GLU A 386 19.84 32.18 24.60
C GLU A 386 20.98 31.36 23.95
#